data_AF-A0A955DN04-F1
#
_entry.id   AF-A0A955DN04-F1
#
_cell.length_a   1.000
_cell.length_b   1.000
_cell.length_c   1.000
_cell.angle_alpha   90.00
_cell.angle_beta   90.00
_cell.angle_gamma   90.00
#
_symmetry.space_group_name_H-M   'P 1'
#
loop_
_entity.id
_entity.type
_entity.pdbx_description
1 polymer ?
#
loop_
_entity_poly.entity_id
_entity_poly.type
_entity_poly.pdbx_seq_one_letter_code
_entity_poly.pdbx_strand_id
1 'polypeptide(L)'
;MRTFPPLAFVLVVLSIVAVSIAQESVTILLVGGTLAALSWYITEGPRGRTLPRWVSNVLMIALSLNAFAEVMKFPEPEKLIATMARFGVWLVLIKLYERKTARDHAHLLMLSLLLMLTGCMQSTTLVYGVLLLVYVVLGLYVLLLFQFFAHFERMRSERAAAQPADATLVPSVKPIVGRHPGLHIRMFAVLIAIIGMGISLFVFTLFPRNIGQGMLREIDSKMLQRRAGYNDEIDLMNGQRITDSKELAMTVEIRDPSGRAIALDHPLYLRGAVLEVYRRGGSWRAWPRPSARIRLLDTGPKRLTMFNPDAPPPSDGLTMYVEYARPVDTIFSLYAPYAISTEDPMTISYVPDTLTAQREIGPKLERYTLVSFVNPRNQLLNTIMEGAIMRIPQVWN
;
A
#
# COMPACT_ATOMS: atom_id res chain seq x y z
N MET A 1 32.73 -26.29 7.34
CA MET A 1 32.93 -26.15 5.88
C MET A 1 31.80 -26.79 5.08
N ARG A 2 31.48 -28.08 5.27
CA ARG A 2 30.32 -28.73 4.62
C ARG A 2 28.97 -28.07 4.92
N THR A 3 28.88 -27.31 6.01
CA THR A 3 27.68 -26.58 6.45
C THR A 3 27.43 -25.26 5.72
N PHE A 4 28.43 -24.68 5.04
CA PHE A 4 28.26 -23.38 4.39
C PHE A 4 27.33 -23.43 3.15
N PRO A 5 27.55 -24.32 2.16
CA PRO A 5 26.70 -24.40 0.97
C PRO A 5 25.19 -24.57 1.25
N PRO A 6 24.75 -25.46 2.17
CA PRO A 6 23.32 -25.61 2.45
C PRO A 6 22.74 -24.39 3.16
N LEU A 7 23.49 -23.73 4.05
CA LEU A 7 22.99 -22.53 4.74
C LEU A 7 22.91 -21.32 3.81
N ALA A 8 23.87 -21.16 2.90
CA ALA A 8 23.80 -20.14 1.85
C ALA A 8 22.58 -20.38 0.93
N PHE A 9 22.30 -21.64 0.57
CA PHE A 9 21.12 -21.99 -0.20
C PHE A 9 19.82 -21.67 0.55
N VAL A 10 19.71 -22.03 1.84
CA VAL A 10 18.56 -21.69 2.68
C VAL A 10 18.35 -20.17 2.74
N LEU A 11 19.43 -19.40 2.89
CA LEU A 11 19.35 -17.93 2.91
C LEU A 11 18.80 -17.37 1.59
N VAL A 12 19.24 -17.92 0.45
CA VAL A 12 18.73 -17.53 -0.87
C VAL A 12 17.25 -17.88 -1.03
N VAL A 13 16.85 -19.11 -0.67
CA VAL A 13 15.43 -19.53 -0.72
C VAL A 13 14.56 -18.66 0.17
N LEU A 14 15.05 -18.31 1.37
CA LEU A 14 14.35 -17.40 2.28
C LEU A 14 14.10 -16.04 1.62
N SER A 15 15.05 -15.50 0.87
CA SER A 15 14.86 -14.24 0.14
C SER A 15 13.83 -14.33 -1.00
N ILE A 16 13.76 -15.47 -1.71
CA ILE A 16 12.74 -15.72 -2.74
C ILE A 16 11.34 -15.80 -2.12
N VAL A 17 11.21 -16.51 -1.00
CA VAL A 17 9.94 -16.61 -0.25
C VAL A 17 9.50 -15.23 0.25
N ALA A 18 10.43 -14.45 0.81
CA ALA A 18 10.14 -13.11 1.31
C ALA A 18 9.64 -12.17 0.20
N VAL A 19 10.29 -12.16 -0.98
CA VAL A 19 9.83 -11.37 -2.13
C VAL A 19 8.49 -11.85 -2.66
N SER A 20 8.25 -13.16 -2.68
CA SER A 20 6.96 -13.71 -3.13
C SER A 20 5.80 -13.26 -2.23
N ILE A 21 6.04 -13.21 -0.91
CA ILE A 21 5.07 -12.67 0.06
C ILE A 21 4.91 -11.16 -0.12
N ALA A 22 6.00 -10.43 -0.34
CA ALA A 22 5.96 -8.99 -0.57
C ALA A 22 5.17 -8.59 -1.83
N GLN A 23 5.16 -9.45 -2.85
CA GLN A 23 4.41 -9.25 -4.09
C GLN A 23 3.00 -9.85 -4.09
N GLU A 24 2.60 -10.54 -3.03
CA GLU A 24 1.36 -11.30 -2.95
C GLU A 24 1.15 -12.24 -4.16
N SER A 25 2.26 -12.75 -4.72
CA SER A 25 2.27 -13.51 -5.98
C SER A 25 2.51 -14.98 -5.73
N VAL A 26 1.43 -15.77 -5.80
CA VAL A 26 1.47 -17.23 -5.66
C VAL A 26 2.32 -17.87 -6.76
N THR A 27 2.33 -17.30 -7.96
CA THR A 27 3.10 -17.81 -9.11
C THR A 27 4.59 -17.80 -8.84
N ILE A 28 5.13 -16.71 -8.28
CA ILE A 28 6.56 -16.60 -7.97
C ILE A 28 6.93 -17.55 -6.83
N LEU A 29 6.05 -17.69 -5.84
CA LEU A 29 6.28 -18.62 -4.74
C LEU A 29 6.36 -20.07 -5.22
N LEU A 30 5.37 -20.51 -5.99
CA LEU A 30 5.30 -21.88 -6.48
C LEU A 30 6.39 -22.16 -7.52
N VAL A 31 6.49 -21.34 -8.57
CA VAL A 31 7.45 -21.59 -9.66
C VAL A 31 8.87 -21.29 -9.20
N GLY A 32 9.10 -20.17 -8.54
CA GLY A 32 10.42 -19.81 -8.03
C GLY A 32 10.89 -20.73 -6.91
N GLY A 33 10.01 -21.06 -5.97
CA GLY A 33 10.33 -22.00 -4.88
C GLY A 33 10.65 -23.41 -5.38
N THR A 34 9.86 -23.93 -6.33
CA THR A 34 10.12 -25.25 -6.92
C THR A 34 11.41 -25.28 -7.75
N LEU A 35 11.66 -24.25 -8.57
CA LEU A 35 12.90 -24.13 -9.33
C LEU A 35 14.12 -23.97 -8.42
N ALA A 36 14.01 -23.23 -7.31
CA ALA A 36 15.07 -23.14 -6.32
C ALA A 36 15.34 -24.52 -5.68
N ALA A 37 14.30 -25.24 -5.25
CA ALA A 37 14.46 -26.58 -4.68
C ALA A 37 15.09 -27.59 -5.67
N LEU A 38 14.66 -27.56 -6.93
CA LEU A 38 15.23 -28.36 -8.01
C LEU A 38 16.71 -28.02 -8.26
N SER A 39 17.10 -26.75 -8.13
CA SER A 39 18.49 -26.34 -8.34
C SER A 39 19.46 -27.07 -7.41
N TRP A 40 19.08 -27.27 -6.14
CA TRP A 40 19.89 -28.01 -5.17
C TRP A 40 20.05 -29.47 -5.57
N TYR A 41 18.96 -30.12 -5.98
CA TYR A 41 18.99 -31.52 -6.43
C TYR A 41 19.85 -31.71 -7.69
N ILE A 42 19.82 -30.75 -8.62
CA ILE A 42 20.51 -30.84 -9.92
C ILE A 42 22.00 -30.49 -9.78
N THR A 43 22.33 -29.42 -9.06
CA THR A 43 23.71 -28.90 -8.96
C THR A 43 24.53 -29.57 -7.85
N GLU A 44 23.94 -29.88 -6.70
CA GLU A 44 24.62 -30.56 -5.58
C GLU A 44 24.34 -32.08 -5.51
N GLY A 45 23.45 -32.61 -6.36
CA GLY A 45 23.16 -34.05 -6.42
C GLY A 45 24.28 -34.90 -7.05
N PRO A 46 24.13 -36.23 -7.05
CA PRO A 46 25.19 -37.18 -7.45
C PRO A 46 25.69 -37.04 -8.89
N ARG A 47 24.95 -36.32 -9.75
CA ARG A 47 25.34 -36.05 -11.15
C ARG A 47 26.06 -34.70 -11.35
N GLY A 48 26.01 -33.79 -10.37
CA GLY A 48 26.73 -32.50 -10.39
C GLY A 48 26.56 -31.69 -11.69
N ARG A 49 25.37 -31.69 -12.30
CA ARG A 49 25.15 -31.03 -13.60
C ARG A 49 24.96 -29.54 -13.37
N THR A 50 25.87 -28.74 -13.88
CA THR A 50 25.79 -27.28 -13.85
C THR A 50 25.45 -26.73 -15.23
N LEU A 51 24.67 -25.65 -15.28
CA LEU A 51 24.34 -24.97 -16.53
C LEU A 51 25.62 -24.38 -17.17
N PRO A 52 25.86 -24.58 -18.47
CA PRO A 52 26.96 -23.94 -19.18
C PRO A 52 26.83 -22.41 -19.13
N ARG A 53 27.96 -21.70 -18.98
CA ARG A 53 27.99 -20.23 -18.89
C ARG A 53 27.29 -19.53 -20.07
N TRP A 54 27.38 -20.08 -21.27
CA TRP A 54 26.73 -19.49 -22.44
C TRP A 54 25.21 -19.52 -22.34
N VAL A 55 24.62 -20.60 -21.82
CA VAL A 55 23.16 -20.71 -21.63
C VAL A 55 22.69 -19.71 -20.59
N SER A 56 23.42 -19.61 -19.48
CA SER A 56 23.12 -18.63 -18.42
C SER A 56 23.17 -17.19 -18.95
N ASN A 57 24.21 -16.84 -19.73
CA ASN A 57 24.32 -15.52 -20.34
C ASN A 57 23.15 -15.22 -21.30
N VAL A 58 22.74 -16.18 -22.13
CA VAL A 58 21.59 -16.03 -23.02
C VAL A 58 20.30 -15.83 -22.23
N LEU A 59 20.08 -16.60 -21.16
CA LEU A 59 18.93 -16.44 -20.27
C LEU A 59 18.92 -15.08 -19.57
N MET A 60 20.08 -14.59 -19.11
CA MET A 60 20.20 -13.25 -18.51
C MET A 60 19.88 -12.14 -19.52
N ILE A 61 20.33 -12.26 -20.76
CA ILE A 61 20.02 -11.29 -21.82
C ILE A 61 18.53 -11.32 -22.13
N ALA A 62 17.95 -12.50 -22.32
CA ALA A 62 16.52 -12.66 -22.59
C ALA A 62 15.66 -12.08 -21.44
N LEU A 63 16.05 -12.35 -20.20
CA LEU A 63 15.38 -11.80 -19.01
C LEU A 63 15.49 -10.27 -18.95
N SER A 64 16.66 -9.71 -19.26
CA SER A 64 16.87 -8.26 -19.27
C SER A 64 16.04 -7.57 -20.36
N LEU A 65 15.96 -8.17 -21.56
CA LEU A 65 15.11 -7.68 -22.65
C LEU A 65 13.63 -7.73 -22.28
N ASN A 66 13.19 -8.80 -21.60
CA ASN A 66 11.82 -8.93 -21.15
C ASN A 66 11.45 -7.86 -20.11
N ALA A 67 12.31 -7.66 -19.10
CA ALA A 67 12.11 -6.63 -18.09
C ALA A 67 12.09 -5.22 -18.72
N PHE A 68 13.00 -4.95 -19.66
CA PHE A 68 13.03 -3.68 -20.40
C PHE A 68 11.75 -3.45 -21.20
N ALA A 69 11.26 -4.48 -21.91
CA ALA A 69 10.01 -4.39 -22.66
C ALA A 69 8.78 -4.19 -21.76
N GLU A 70 8.75 -4.79 -20.57
CA GLU A 70 7.66 -4.61 -19.60
C GLU A 70 7.62 -3.17 -19.06
N VAL A 71 8.78 -2.60 -18.72
CA VAL A 71 8.90 -1.20 -18.27
C VAL A 71 8.49 -0.21 -19.37
N MET A 72 8.85 -0.47 -20.63
CA MET A 72 8.48 0.40 -21.75
C MET A 72 6.98 0.39 -22.05
N LYS A 73 6.29 -0.73 -21.80
CA LYS A 73 4.84 -0.86 -22.03
C LYS A 73 4.00 -0.22 -20.93
N PHE A 74 4.48 -0.24 -19.70
CA PHE A 74 3.73 0.24 -18.52
C PHE A 74 4.63 1.10 -17.61
N PRO A 75 4.82 2.39 -17.94
CA PRO A 75 5.71 3.29 -17.20
C PRO A 75 5.09 3.81 -15.89
N GLU A 76 4.41 2.95 -15.14
CA GLU A 76 3.87 3.28 -13.83
C GLU A 76 4.94 3.05 -12.74
N PRO A 77 5.20 4.01 -11.85
CA PRO A 77 6.26 3.92 -10.86
C PRO A 77 6.07 2.76 -9.86
N GLU A 78 4.83 2.44 -9.52
CA GLU A 78 4.52 1.32 -8.62
C GLU A 78 4.83 -0.04 -9.25
N LYS A 79 4.54 -0.19 -10.55
CA LYS A 79 4.83 -1.42 -11.31
C LYS A 79 6.33 -1.60 -11.55
N LEU A 80 7.10 -0.52 -11.58
CA LEU A 80 8.56 -0.58 -11.78
C LEU A 80 9.24 -1.39 -10.67
N ILE A 81 8.91 -1.10 -9.41
CA ILE A 81 9.53 -1.77 -8.24
C ILE A 81 9.18 -3.26 -8.24
N ALA A 82 7.92 -3.60 -8.50
CA ALA A 82 7.47 -4.99 -8.59
C ALA A 82 8.19 -5.76 -9.72
N THR A 83 8.36 -5.13 -10.88
CA THR A 83 9.09 -5.70 -12.02
C THR A 83 10.56 -5.92 -11.71
N MET A 84 11.23 -4.97 -11.03
CA MET A 84 12.62 -5.13 -10.59
C MET A 84 12.80 -6.30 -9.61
N ALA A 85 11.87 -6.49 -8.68
CA ALA A 85 11.91 -7.60 -7.75
C ALA A 85 11.66 -8.96 -8.44
N ARG A 86 10.73 -9.03 -9.41
CA ARG A 86 10.55 -10.24 -10.25
C ARG A 86 11.80 -10.58 -11.04
N PHE A 87 12.38 -9.57 -11.68
CA PHE A 87 13.64 -9.69 -12.41
C PHE A 87 14.76 -10.24 -11.51
N GLY A 88 14.90 -9.70 -10.30
CA GLY A 88 15.87 -10.19 -9.31
C GLY A 88 15.67 -11.66 -8.94
N VAL A 89 14.44 -12.12 -8.75
CA VAL A 89 14.15 -13.54 -8.43
C VAL A 89 14.61 -14.44 -9.56
N TRP A 90 14.28 -14.09 -10.81
CA TRP A 90 14.71 -14.88 -11.97
C TRP A 90 16.23 -14.88 -12.16
N LEU A 91 16.91 -13.76 -11.91
CA LEU A 91 18.36 -13.70 -11.93
C LEU A 91 18.98 -14.64 -10.88
N VAL A 92 18.46 -14.63 -9.66
CA VAL A 92 18.93 -15.53 -8.58
C VAL A 92 18.70 -16.98 -8.96
N LEU A 93 17.56 -17.32 -9.54
CA LEU A 93 17.26 -18.66 -10.03
C LEU A 93 18.28 -19.09 -11.08
N ILE A 94 18.55 -18.28 -12.11
CA ILE A 94 19.55 -18.62 -13.14
C ILE A 94 20.92 -18.84 -12.49
N LYS A 95 21.35 -17.94 -11.59
CA LYS A 95 22.62 -18.03 -10.86
C LYS A 95 22.74 -19.28 -9.99
N LEU A 96 21.63 -19.79 -9.43
CA LEU A 96 21.63 -21.02 -8.63
C LEU A 96 22.04 -22.27 -9.42
N TYR A 97 21.79 -22.28 -10.73
CA TYR A 97 22.14 -23.41 -11.61
C TYR A 97 23.55 -23.33 -12.22
N GLU A 98 24.25 -22.19 -12.07
CA GLU A 98 25.63 -22.05 -12.55
C GLU A 98 26.63 -22.83 -11.68
N ARG A 99 27.83 -23.08 -12.23
CA ARG A 99 28.93 -23.64 -11.46
C ARG A 99 29.41 -22.64 -10.41
N LYS A 100 29.30 -23.01 -9.13
CA LYS A 100 29.56 -22.13 -7.99
C LYS A 100 31.04 -22.06 -7.68
N THR A 101 31.65 -20.88 -7.86
CA THR A 101 32.96 -20.54 -7.27
C THR A 101 32.78 -19.70 -6.00
N ALA A 102 33.85 -19.47 -5.22
CA ALA A 102 33.78 -18.58 -4.06
C ALA A 102 33.29 -17.17 -4.41
N ARG A 103 33.60 -16.68 -5.61
CA ARG A 103 33.09 -15.39 -6.12
C ARG A 103 31.59 -15.46 -6.43
N ASP A 104 31.12 -16.55 -7.00
CA ASP A 104 29.70 -16.72 -7.30
C ASP A 104 28.84 -16.82 -6.04
N HIS A 105 29.37 -17.41 -4.96
CA HIS A 105 28.71 -17.35 -3.66
C HIS A 105 28.57 -15.92 -3.12
N ALA A 106 29.58 -15.06 -3.29
CA ALA A 106 29.46 -13.65 -2.93
C ALA A 106 28.35 -12.95 -3.73
N HIS A 107 28.28 -13.21 -5.05
CA HIS A 107 27.22 -12.66 -5.90
C HIS A 107 25.84 -13.16 -5.48
N LEU A 108 25.68 -14.45 -5.15
CA LEU A 108 24.41 -15.00 -4.66
C LEU A 108 23.97 -14.36 -3.34
N LEU A 109 24.89 -14.15 -2.40
CA LEU A 109 24.59 -13.48 -1.13
C LEU A 109 24.24 -12.00 -1.31
N MET A 110 24.91 -11.33 -2.25
CA MET A 110 24.60 -9.93 -2.61
C MET A 110 23.22 -9.83 -3.27
N LEU A 111 22.89 -10.75 -4.17
CA LEU A 111 21.59 -10.80 -4.83
C LEU A 111 20.46 -11.15 -3.85
N SER A 112 20.67 -12.08 -2.92
CA SER A 112 19.67 -12.39 -1.88
C SER A 112 19.43 -11.21 -0.94
N LEU A 113 20.48 -10.44 -0.63
CA LEU A 113 20.34 -9.19 0.14
C LEU A 113 19.52 -8.16 -0.65
N LEU A 114 19.81 -7.99 -1.94
CA LEU A 114 19.06 -7.08 -2.80
C LEU A 114 17.58 -7.48 -2.91
N LEU A 115 17.27 -8.78 -2.98
CA LEU A 115 15.90 -9.29 -2.90
C LEU A 115 15.21 -8.89 -1.58
N MET A 116 15.89 -9.04 -0.44
CA MET A 116 15.32 -8.60 0.84
C MET A 116 15.15 -7.07 0.96
N LEU A 117 16.01 -6.29 0.31
CA LEU A 117 15.85 -4.83 0.28
C LEU A 117 14.63 -4.45 -0.56
N THR A 118 14.50 -5.03 -1.76
CA THR A 118 13.35 -4.77 -2.63
C THR A 118 12.02 -5.19 -1.99
N GLY A 119 11.95 -6.35 -1.34
CA GLY A 119 10.77 -6.77 -0.60
C GLY A 119 10.41 -5.85 0.57
N CYS A 120 11.41 -5.22 1.21
CA CYS A 120 11.19 -4.28 2.31
C CYS A 120 10.56 -2.96 1.83
N MET A 121 10.84 -2.56 0.58
CA MET A 121 10.20 -1.39 -0.02
C MET A 121 8.75 -1.63 -0.41
N GLN A 122 8.37 -2.89 -0.65
CA GLN A 122 7.05 -3.25 -1.15
C GLN A 122 6.08 -3.74 -0.06
N SER A 123 6.58 -4.41 0.98
CA SER A 123 5.75 -5.07 1.99
C SER A 123 5.61 -4.31 3.29
N THR A 124 4.37 -4.21 3.79
CA THR A 124 4.05 -3.67 5.12
C THR A 124 3.61 -4.75 6.12
N THR A 125 3.62 -6.03 5.70
CA THR A 125 3.08 -7.14 6.51
C THR A 125 3.99 -7.54 7.66
N LEU A 126 3.39 -7.98 8.78
CA LEU A 126 4.14 -8.50 9.94
C LEU A 126 4.96 -9.73 9.58
N VAL A 127 4.41 -10.62 8.74
CA VAL A 127 5.07 -11.85 8.29
C VAL A 127 6.38 -11.54 7.58
N TYR A 128 6.40 -10.52 6.72
CA TYR A 128 7.63 -10.06 6.07
C TYR A 128 8.67 -9.56 7.08
N GLY A 129 8.24 -8.81 8.09
CA GLY A 129 9.11 -8.34 9.17
C GLY A 129 9.79 -9.49 9.92
N VAL A 130 9.06 -10.56 10.23
CA VAL A 130 9.61 -11.78 10.86
C VAL A 130 10.62 -12.45 9.93
N LEU A 131 10.31 -12.58 8.64
CA LEU A 131 11.24 -13.16 7.65
C LEU A 131 12.52 -12.34 7.52
N LEU A 132 12.43 -11.00 7.54
CA LEU A 132 13.59 -10.12 7.54
C LEU A 132 14.46 -10.31 8.78
N LEU A 133 13.86 -10.42 9.97
CA LEU A 133 14.59 -10.70 11.20
C LEU A 133 15.37 -12.02 11.11
N VAL A 134 14.68 -13.09 10.69
CA VAL A 134 15.30 -14.41 10.48
C VAL A 134 16.42 -14.32 9.45
N TYR A 135 16.20 -13.59 8.35
CA TYR A 135 17.19 -13.39 7.30
C TYR A 135 18.43 -12.65 7.81
N VAL A 136 18.29 -11.60 8.61
CA VAL A 136 19.44 -10.84 9.13
C VAL A 136 20.29 -11.69 10.07
N VAL A 137 19.65 -12.42 11.00
CA VAL A 137 20.36 -13.30 11.94
C VAL A 137 21.08 -14.42 11.19
N LEU A 138 20.36 -15.10 10.30
CA LEU A 138 20.94 -16.18 9.48
C LEU A 138 22.00 -15.65 8.52
N GLY A 139 21.77 -14.48 7.93
CA GLY A 139 22.64 -13.84 6.96
C GLY A 139 23.98 -13.44 7.56
N LEU A 140 24.00 -12.85 8.76
CA LEU A 140 25.24 -12.56 9.48
C LEU A 140 26.03 -13.83 9.80
N TYR A 141 25.33 -14.90 10.21
CA TYR A 141 25.95 -16.19 10.43
C TYR A 141 26.56 -16.79 9.16
N VAL A 142 25.82 -16.75 8.05
CA VAL A 142 26.27 -17.22 6.73
C VAL A 142 27.43 -16.37 6.20
N LEU A 143 27.45 -15.06 6.43
CA LEU A 143 28.55 -14.17 6.05
C LEU A 143 29.83 -14.49 6.82
N LEU A 144 29.75 -14.78 8.13
CA LEU A 144 30.91 -15.25 8.89
C LEU A 144 31.47 -16.57 8.33
N LEU A 145 30.57 -17.52 8.03
CA LEU A 145 30.95 -18.78 7.39
C LEU A 145 31.55 -18.55 5.99
N PHE A 146 31.01 -17.59 5.24
CA PHE A 146 31.51 -17.21 3.92
C PHE A 146 32.92 -16.63 4.00
N GLN A 147 33.20 -15.73 4.95
CA GLN A 147 34.53 -15.16 5.13
C GLN A 147 35.56 -16.25 5.42
N PHE A 148 35.22 -17.17 6.33
CA PHE A 148 36.06 -18.33 6.61
C PHE A 148 36.26 -19.17 5.33
N PHE A 149 35.18 -19.56 4.66
CA PHE A 149 35.23 -20.34 3.42
C PHE A 149 36.11 -19.68 2.34
N ALA A 150 35.92 -18.38 2.10
CA ALA A 150 36.68 -17.61 1.12
C ALA A 150 38.16 -17.51 1.49
N HIS A 151 38.49 -17.34 2.77
CA HIS A 151 39.89 -17.33 3.23
C HIS A 151 40.57 -18.68 3.04
N PHE A 152 39.87 -19.79 3.31
CA PHE A 152 40.42 -21.13 3.05
C PHE A 152 40.64 -21.39 1.56
N GLU A 153 39.72 -20.97 0.71
CA GLU A 153 39.86 -21.18 -0.74
C GLU A 153 41.03 -20.36 -1.30
N ARG A 154 41.23 -19.13 -0.82
CA ARG A 154 42.40 -18.30 -1.16
C ARG A 154 43.72 -18.95 -0.73
N MET A 155 43.82 -19.36 0.54
CA MET A 155 45.00 -20.05 1.07
C MET A 155 45.31 -21.35 0.30
N ARG A 156 44.28 -22.08 -0.12
CA ARG A 156 44.43 -23.28 -0.95
C ARG A 156 44.98 -22.94 -2.34
N SER A 157 44.47 -21.89 -2.98
CA SER A 157 44.94 -21.45 -4.29
C SER A 157 46.37 -20.90 -4.28
N GLU A 158 46.74 -20.12 -3.26
CA GLU A 158 48.09 -19.57 -3.10
C GLU A 158 49.13 -20.68 -2.86
N ARG A 159 48.80 -21.69 -2.05
CA ARG A 159 49.70 -22.86 -1.86
C ARG A 159 49.79 -23.75 -3.10
N ALA A 160 48.72 -23.91 -3.86
CA ALA A 160 48.76 -24.63 -5.13
C ALA A 160 49.64 -23.89 -6.16
N ALA A 161 49.65 -22.56 -6.14
CA ALA A 161 50.51 -21.74 -7.00
C ALA A 161 51.97 -21.69 -6.54
N ALA A 162 52.24 -21.80 -5.23
CA ALA A 162 53.59 -21.79 -4.66
C ALA A 162 54.29 -23.18 -4.68
N GLN A 163 53.73 -24.16 -5.39
CA GLN A 163 54.22 -25.54 -5.38
C GLN A 163 55.34 -25.75 -6.43
N PRO A 164 56.50 -26.35 -6.04
CA PRO A 164 57.52 -26.76 -7.00
C PRO A 164 57.05 -27.99 -7.81
N ALA A 165 57.47 -28.06 -9.09
CA ALA A 165 56.97 -29.01 -10.09
C ALA A 165 57.13 -30.51 -9.74
N ASP A 166 58.05 -30.84 -8.83
CA ASP A 166 58.41 -32.23 -8.48
C ASP A 166 57.66 -32.82 -7.27
N ALA A 167 56.78 -32.05 -6.62
CA ALA A 167 56.09 -32.53 -5.42
C ALA A 167 54.75 -33.23 -5.76
N THR A 168 54.68 -34.55 -5.55
CA THR A 168 53.51 -35.41 -5.89
C THR A 168 52.45 -35.53 -4.78
N LEU A 169 52.75 -35.17 -3.52
CA LEU A 169 51.80 -35.29 -2.41
C LEU A 169 51.77 -34.01 -1.58
N VAL A 170 50.71 -33.22 -1.77
CA VAL A 170 50.42 -32.06 -0.91
C VAL A 170 49.53 -32.52 0.25
N PRO A 171 49.94 -32.35 1.52
CA PRO A 171 49.06 -32.61 2.65
C PRO A 171 47.83 -31.72 2.57
N SER A 172 46.63 -32.28 2.71
CA SER A 172 45.39 -31.50 2.78
C SER A 172 45.50 -30.45 3.89
N VAL A 173 45.16 -29.19 3.60
CA VAL A 173 45.09 -28.12 4.61
C VAL A 173 44.06 -28.53 5.66
N LYS A 174 44.52 -29.12 6.76
CA LYS A 174 43.69 -29.32 7.94
C LYS A 174 43.64 -27.99 8.66
N PRO A 175 42.46 -27.36 8.80
CA PRO A 175 42.35 -26.14 9.56
C PRO A 175 42.85 -26.44 10.99
N ILE A 176 43.79 -25.63 11.50
CA ILE A 176 44.16 -25.66 12.91
C ILE A 176 42.98 -25.02 13.63
N VAL A 177 42.06 -25.86 14.08
CA VAL A 177 40.87 -25.42 14.77
C VAL A 177 41.07 -25.68 16.27
N GLY A 178 40.92 -24.65 17.10
CA GLY A 178 41.01 -24.77 18.56
C GLY A 178 40.01 -25.77 19.14
N ARG A 179 40.10 -26.07 20.44
CA ARG A 179 39.38 -27.18 21.11
C ARG A 179 37.84 -27.17 20.96
N HIS A 180 37.18 -26.04 20.69
CA HIS A 180 35.71 -25.92 20.60
C HIS A 180 35.18 -24.90 19.54
N PRO A 181 35.41 -25.10 18.23
CA PRO A 181 35.02 -24.13 17.21
C PRO A 181 33.51 -23.95 17.07
N GLY A 182 32.77 -25.04 17.21
CA GLY A 182 31.31 -25.02 17.09
C GLY A 182 30.65 -24.23 18.21
N LEU A 183 31.25 -24.21 19.41
CA LEU A 183 30.72 -23.46 20.55
C LEU A 183 30.93 -21.97 20.36
N HIS A 184 32.15 -21.55 20.01
CA HIS A 184 32.45 -20.13 19.75
C HIS A 184 31.62 -19.58 18.59
N ILE A 185 31.47 -20.34 17.49
CA ILE A 185 30.66 -19.95 16.34
C ILE A 185 29.17 -19.82 16.72
N ARG A 186 28.63 -20.75 17.53
CA ARG A 186 27.24 -20.69 18.02
C ARG A 186 27.04 -19.53 19.00
N MET A 187 27.96 -19.32 19.94
CA MET A 187 27.90 -18.19 20.87
C MET A 187 27.96 -16.84 20.13
N PHE A 188 28.79 -16.74 19.09
CA PHE A 188 28.85 -15.54 18.25
C PHE A 188 27.55 -15.31 17.50
N ALA A 189 26.91 -16.37 16.98
CA ALA A 189 25.60 -16.29 16.34
C ALA A 189 24.51 -15.81 17.32
N VAL A 190 24.51 -16.32 18.55
CA VAL A 190 23.59 -15.90 19.61
C VAL A 190 23.81 -14.43 19.98
N LEU A 191 25.07 -14.01 20.15
CA LEU A 191 25.42 -12.62 20.44
C LEU A 191 24.92 -11.67 19.34
N ILE A 192 25.16 -12.03 18.07
CA ILE A 192 24.68 -11.27 16.93
C ILE A 192 23.15 -11.20 16.90
N ALA A 193 22.46 -12.31 17.20
CA ALA A 193 21.01 -12.33 17.27
C ALA A 193 20.46 -11.40 18.35
N ILE A 194 21.07 -11.39 19.54
CA ILE A 194 20.71 -10.49 20.65
C ILE A 194 20.94 -9.04 20.26
N ILE A 195 22.10 -8.70 19.69
CA ILE A 195 22.42 -7.34 19.25
C ILE A 195 21.45 -6.90 18.13
N GLY A 196 21.20 -7.76 17.14
CA GLY A 196 20.26 -7.49 16.05
C GLY A 196 18.84 -7.27 16.55
N MET A 197 18.39 -8.08 17.51
CA MET A 197 17.07 -7.92 18.14
C MET A 197 17.01 -6.64 18.97
N GLY A 198 18.07 -6.28 19.70
CA GLY A 198 18.19 -5.02 20.42
C GLY A 198 18.13 -3.81 19.50
N ILE A 199 18.87 -3.81 18.38
CA ILE A 199 18.84 -2.76 17.37
C ILE A 199 17.45 -2.69 16.73
N SER A 200 16.83 -3.83 16.39
CA SER A 200 15.49 -3.85 15.82
C SER A 200 14.45 -3.27 16.77
N LEU A 201 14.52 -3.61 18.07
CA LEU A 201 13.62 -3.08 19.09
C LEU A 201 13.85 -1.57 19.27
N PHE A 202 15.11 -1.16 19.33
CA PHE A 202 15.50 0.25 19.43
C PHE A 202 14.99 1.08 18.24
N VAL A 203 15.20 0.61 17.01
CA VAL A 203 14.68 1.25 15.79
C VAL A 203 13.15 1.25 15.78
N PHE A 204 12.49 0.17 16.19
CA PHE A 204 11.03 0.13 16.31
C PHE A 204 10.49 1.15 17.33
N THR A 205 11.18 1.33 18.45
CA THR A 205 10.81 2.32 19.47
C THR A 205 11.09 3.76 19.06
N LEU A 206 12.19 4.00 18.32
CA LEU A 206 12.55 5.34 17.81
C LEU A 206 11.74 5.74 16.57
N PHE A 207 11.40 4.77 15.73
CA PHE A 207 10.61 4.94 14.52
C PHE A 207 9.32 4.14 14.64
N PRO A 208 8.40 4.54 15.53
CA PRO A 208 7.07 3.96 15.54
C PRO A 208 6.47 4.16 14.15
N ARG A 209 6.27 3.06 13.41
CA ARG A 209 5.85 3.07 11.98
C ARG A 209 4.59 3.91 11.71
N ASN A 210 3.80 4.20 12.74
CA ASN A 210 2.61 5.05 12.65
C ASN A 210 2.93 6.55 12.57
N ILE A 211 4.12 7.00 12.96
CA ILE A 211 4.54 8.41 12.89
C ILE A 211 5.08 8.76 11.49
N GLY A 212 5.66 7.80 10.75
CA GLY A 212 6.08 8.03 9.35
C GLY A 212 4.92 8.24 8.39
N GLN A 213 3.78 7.57 8.62
CA GLN A 213 2.52 7.84 7.90
C GLN A 213 1.81 9.12 8.40
N GLY A 214 2.22 9.68 9.54
CA GLY A 214 1.70 10.93 10.08
C GLY A 214 2.48 12.13 9.61
N MET A 215 3.82 12.07 9.62
CA MET A 215 4.74 13.20 9.43
C MET A 215 5.03 13.50 7.95
N LEU A 216 5.21 12.50 7.09
CA LEU A 216 5.21 12.70 5.63
C LEU A 216 3.82 13.08 5.14
N ARG A 217 2.77 12.54 5.79
CA ARG A 217 1.41 13.00 5.62
C ARG A 217 1.17 14.35 6.27
N GLU A 218 2.06 14.93 7.07
CA GLU A 218 1.88 16.27 7.66
C GLU A 218 2.42 17.35 6.72
N ILE A 219 3.52 17.02 6.04
CA ILE A 219 4.05 17.77 4.90
C ILE A 219 3.09 17.67 3.71
N ASP A 220 2.48 16.50 3.49
CA ASP A 220 1.45 16.30 2.47
C ASP A 220 0.03 16.71 2.94
N SER A 221 -0.28 16.77 4.25
CA SER A 221 -1.61 17.19 4.76
C SER A 221 -1.78 18.70 4.86
N LYS A 222 -0.74 19.47 4.58
CA LYS A 222 -0.96 20.86 4.15
C LYS A 222 -1.45 20.95 2.70
N MET A 223 -1.42 19.85 1.93
CA MET A 223 -1.88 19.79 0.54
C MET A 223 -3.05 18.82 0.30
N LEU A 224 -3.21 17.71 1.02
CA LEU A 224 -4.17 16.63 0.72
C LEU A 224 -4.65 15.90 2.00
N GLN A 225 -5.56 16.51 2.74
CA GLN A 225 -6.25 15.85 3.86
C GLN A 225 -7.37 14.92 3.33
N ARG A 226 -7.02 13.71 2.86
CA ARG A 226 -7.97 12.62 2.54
C ARG A 226 -7.77 11.42 3.47
N ARG A 227 -8.59 11.28 4.53
CA ARG A 227 -8.92 10.02 5.24
C ARG A 227 -10.29 10.15 5.87
N ALA A 228 -11.19 9.22 5.53
CA ALA A 228 -12.54 9.03 6.08
C ALA A 228 -13.37 10.31 6.29
N GLY A 229 -13.16 11.28 5.39
CA GLY A 229 -13.96 12.48 5.26
C GLY A 229 -14.67 12.42 3.91
N TYR A 230 -15.84 13.03 3.83
CA TYR A 230 -16.54 13.30 2.59
C TYR A 230 -15.57 13.84 1.53
N ASN A 231 -15.57 13.23 0.34
CA ASN A 231 -14.56 13.47 -0.68
C ASN A 231 -15.19 13.61 -2.06
N ASP A 232 -14.82 14.64 -2.83
CA ASP A 232 -15.42 14.94 -4.14
C ASP A 232 -14.95 14.01 -5.29
N GLU A 233 -14.21 12.95 -4.95
CA GLU A 233 -13.73 11.94 -5.89
C GLU A 233 -13.70 10.55 -5.24
N ILE A 234 -14.18 9.56 -5.96
CA ILE A 234 -14.17 8.15 -5.57
C ILE A 234 -13.42 7.35 -6.62
N ASP A 235 -12.41 6.58 -6.21
CA ASP A 235 -11.67 5.63 -7.06
C ASP A 235 -12.06 4.20 -6.70
N LEU A 236 -12.65 3.48 -7.67
CA LEU A 236 -13.16 2.13 -7.48
C LEU A 236 -12.12 1.04 -7.82
N MET A 237 -11.06 1.36 -8.54
CA MET A 237 -10.11 0.37 -9.08
C MET A 237 -8.86 0.23 -8.22
N ASN A 238 -8.42 1.29 -7.56
CA ASN A 238 -7.22 1.28 -6.71
C ASN A 238 -7.44 0.75 -5.29
N GLY A 239 -8.52 0.00 -5.04
CA GLY A 239 -8.58 -0.96 -3.94
C GLY A 239 -8.32 -0.39 -2.55
N GLN A 240 -8.59 0.88 -2.29
CA GLN A 240 -8.66 1.35 -0.91
C GLN A 240 -9.94 0.76 -0.31
N ARG A 241 -9.76 -0.41 0.31
CA ARG A 241 -10.77 -1.11 1.09
C ARG A 241 -11.50 -0.06 1.92
N ILE A 242 -12.80 0.13 1.63
CA ILE A 242 -13.69 0.94 2.46
C ILE A 242 -13.49 0.40 3.87
N THR A 243 -12.77 1.16 4.68
CA THR A 243 -12.38 0.70 6.00
C THR A 243 -13.60 0.95 6.86
N ASP A 244 -14.33 -0.12 7.14
CA ASP A 244 -15.50 -0.08 8.01
C ASP A 244 -15.05 0.45 9.37
N SER A 245 -15.32 1.74 9.59
CA SER A 245 -15.14 2.38 10.89
C SER A 245 -16.46 2.27 11.65
N LYS A 246 -16.38 1.80 12.90
CA LYS A 246 -17.51 1.83 13.83
C LYS A 246 -17.57 3.14 14.64
N GLU A 247 -16.77 4.14 14.27
CA GLU A 247 -16.87 5.47 14.88
C GLU A 247 -18.23 6.09 14.57
N LEU A 248 -18.87 6.65 15.58
CA LEU A 248 -20.09 7.44 15.40
C LEU A 248 -19.79 8.60 14.45
N ALA A 249 -20.56 8.73 13.37
CA ALA A 249 -20.42 9.83 12.42
C ALA A 249 -21.35 11.00 12.77
N MET A 250 -22.63 10.70 12.99
CA MET A 250 -23.67 11.68 13.33
C MET A 250 -24.88 11.01 13.97
N THR A 251 -25.65 11.81 14.71
CA THR A 251 -26.99 11.50 15.20
C THR A 251 -28.00 12.30 14.39
N VAL A 252 -29.07 11.64 13.94
CA VAL A 252 -30.12 12.26 13.12
C VAL A 252 -31.47 12.00 13.77
N GLU A 253 -32.19 13.08 14.08
CA GLU A 253 -33.58 13.04 14.51
C GLU A 253 -34.47 13.62 13.40
N ILE A 254 -35.52 12.89 13.02
CA ILE A 254 -36.46 13.29 11.97
C ILE A 254 -37.82 13.54 12.59
N ARG A 255 -38.39 14.70 12.30
CA ARG A 255 -39.74 15.10 12.74
C ARG A 255 -40.65 15.38 11.56
N ASP A 256 -41.91 14.99 11.73
CA ASP A 256 -43.00 15.30 10.80
C ASP A 256 -43.43 16.79 10.89
N PRO A 257 -44.32 17.27 10.01
CA PRO A 257 -44.83 18.64 10.08
C PRO A 257 -45.53 18.98 11.41
N SER A 258 -46.02 17.97 12.14
CA SER A 258 -46.65 18.15 13.46
C SER A 258 -45.64 18.24 14.61
N GLY A 259 -44.34 18.07 14.32
CA GLY A 259 -43.26 18.11 15.30
C GLY A 259 -43.04 16.80 16.04
N ARG A 260 -43.67 15.70 15.61
CA ARG A 260 -43.49 14.38 16.22
C ARG A 260 -42.30 13.66 15.59
N ALA A 261 -41.46 13.03 16.42
CA ALA A 261 -40.38 12.19 15.94
C ALA A 261 -40.94 10.97 15.20
N ILE A 262 -40.39 10.68 14.02
CA ILE A 262 -40.80 9.56 13.18
C ILE A 262 -39.62 8.62 12.91
N ALA A 263 -39.92 7.33 12.82
CA ALA A 263 -39.02 6.34 12.26
C ALA A 263 -39.39 6.12 10.79
N LEU A 264 -38.40 6.01 9.91
CA LEU A 264 -38.62 5.68 8.51
C LEU A 264 -38.70 4.16 8.35
N ASP A 265 -39.59 3.69 7.49
CA ASP A 265 -39.75 2.27 7.17
C ASP A 265 -38.67 1.73 6.21
N HIS A 266 -37.72 2.59 5.82
CA HIS A 266 -36.64 2.29 4.89
C HIS A 266 -35.30 2.83 5.40
N PRO A 267 -34.17 2.32 4.88
CA PRO A 267 -32.85 2.85 5.22
C PRO A 267 -32.73 4.35 4.97
N LEU A 268 -31.92 5.01 5.80
CA LEU A 268 -31.65 6.43 5.71
C LEU A 268 -30.62 6.72 4.61
N TYR A 269 -31.06 7.30 3.50
CA TYR A 269 -30.18 7.70 2.40
C TYR A 269 -29.91 9.21 2.47
N LEU A 270 -28.76 9.56 3.04
CA LEU A 270 -28.33 10.95 3.20
C LEU A 270 -27.47 11.37 2.00
N ARG A 271 -27.96 12.33 1.22
CA ARG A 271 -27.23 12.93 0.11
C ARG A 271 -26.19 13.91 0.64
N GLY A 272 -24.93 13.71 0.28
CA GLY A 272 -23.85 14.68 0.51
C GLY A 272 -23.19 15.14 -0.79
N ALA A 273 -22.97 14.23 -1.75
CA ALA A 273 -22.27 14.44 -3.01
C ALA A 273 -23.10 13.96 -4.19
N VAL A 274 -22.84 14.54 -5.36
CA VAL A 274 -23.24 13.97 -6.65
C VAL A 274 -22.02 13.95 -7.57
N LEU A 275 -21.61 12.76 -8.01
CA LEU A 275 -20.49 12.56 -8.92
C LEU A 275 -21.03 12.18 -10.29
N GLU A 276 -20.67 12.96 -11.31
CA GLU A 276 -21.30 12.88 -12.64
C GLU A 276 -20.31 12.45 -13.72
N VAL A 277 -19.01 12.70 -13.52
CA VAL A 277 -17.98 12.42 -14.52
C VAL A 277 -17.25 11.15 -14.16
N TYR A 278 -17.40 10.15 -15.02
CA TYR A 278 -16.56 8.96 -15.00
C TYR A 278 -15.29 9.18 -15.84
N ARG A 279 -14.11 8.93 -15.27
CA ARG A 279 -12.84 8.88 -16.04
C ARG A 279 -12.43 7.44 -16.30
N ARG A 280 -11.84 7.18 -17.48
CA ARG A 280 -11.17 5.90 -17.77
C ARG A 280 -10.16 5.61 -16.66
N GLY A 281 -10.29 4.45 -16.01
CA GLY A 281 -9.51 4.08 -14.83
C GLY A 281 -10.34 3.85 -13.57
N GLY A 282 -11.67 4.03 -13.61
CA GLY A 282 -12.54 3.67 -12.49
C GLY A 282 -12.81 4.77 -11.47
N SER A 283 -12.49 6.03 -11.80
CA SER A 283 -12.72 7.16 -10.91
C SER A 283 -13.96 7.99 -11.30
N TRP A 284 -14.73 8.37 -10.28
CA TRP A 284 -15.88 9.26 -10.37
C TRP A 284 -15.56 10.59 -9.70
N ARG A 285 -15.91 11.71 -10.34
CA ARG A 285 -15.74 13.06 -9.79
C ARG A 285 -16.96 13.94 -10.04
N ALA A 286 -17.12 14.98 -9.23
CA ALA A 286 -18.09 16.04 -9.50
C ALA A 286 -17.76 16.78 -10.82
N TRP A 287 -18.81 17.20 -11.55
CA TRP A 287 -18.62 18.06 -12.71
C TRP A 287 -18.22 19.48 -12.26
N PRO A 288 -17.18 20.11 -12.84
CA PRO A 288 -16.85 21.50 -12.53
C PRO A 288 -18.01 22.42 -12.89
N ARG A 289 -18.67 23.01 -11.88
CA ARG A 289 -19.80 23.92 -12.08
C ARG A 289 -19.29 25.36 -12.23
N PRO A 290 -19.85 26.14 -13.17
CA PRO A 290 -19.61 27.59 -13.20
C PRO A 290 -20.09 28.23 -11.90
N SER A 291 -19.35 29.21 -11.37
CA SER A 291 -19.70 29.93 -10.13
C SER A 291 -21.10 30.56 -10.17
N ALA A 292 -21.58 30.94 -11.36
CA ALA A 292 -22.92 31.50 -11.56
C ALA A 292 -24.08 30.57 -11.18
N ARG A 293 -23.84 29.26 -11.00
CA ARG A 293 -24.86 28.30 -10.54
C ARG A 293 -24.77 27.94 -9.06
N ILE A 294 -23.82 28.55 -8.34
CA ILE A 294 -23.64 28.33 -6.91
C ILE A 294 -24.30 29.49 -6.16
N ARG A 295 -25.25 29.19 -5.29
CA ARG A 295 -25.83 30.18 -4.37
C ARG A 295 -25.04 30.21 -3.08
N LEU A 296 -24.61 31.39 -2.67
CA LEU A 296 -24.06 31.63 -1.34
C LEU A 296 -25.19 32.09 -0.42
N LEU A 297 -25.35 31.43 0.71
CA LEU A 297 -26.42 31.67 1.66
C LEU A 297 -25.82 31.91 3.04
N ASP A 298 -26.16 33.03 3.66
CA ASP A 298 -25.81 33.29 5.05
C ASP A 298 -26.87 32.69 5.97
N THR A 299 -26.43 31.79 6.85
CA THR A 299 -27.26 31.10 7.84
C THR A 299 -26.72 31.37 9.25
N GLY A 300 -27.54 31.06 10.25
CA GLY A 300 -27.18 31.28 11.65
C GLY A 300 -28.26 30.79 12.62
N PRO A 301 -28.04 31.04 13.93
CA PRO A 301 -28.89 30.52 14.98
C PRO A 301 -30.31 31.04 14.90
N LYS A 302 -31.28 30.13 15.12
CA LYS A 302 -32.71 30.43 15.26
C LYS A 302 -33.35 31.11 14.04
N ARG A 303 -32.69 31.09 12.88
CA ARG A 303 -33.20 31.61 11.61
C ARG A 303 -33.15 30.51 10.55
N LEU A 304 -34.32 30.17 10.02
CA LEU A 304 -34.42 29.32 8.83
C LEU A 304 -34.10 30.15 7.59
N THR A 305 -32.95 29.90 6.99
CA THR A 305 -32.54 30.47 5.70
C THR A 305 -33.02 29.55 4.59
N MET A 306 -33.84 30.06 3.68
CA MET A 306 -34.36 29.31 2.53
C MET A 306 -33.29 29.14 1.46
N PHE A 307 -33.14 27.94 0.91
CA PHE A 307 -32.21 27.67 -0.20
C PHE A 307 -32.69 28.33 -1.50
N ASN A 308 -34.00 28.29 -1.74
CA ASN A 308 -34.66 29.01 -2.82
C ASN A 308 -35.86 29.81 -2.26
N PRO A 309 -35.77 31.15 -2.17
CA PRO A 309 -36.87 32.00 -1.70
C PRO A 309 -38.14 31.94 -2.54
N ASP A 310 -38.04 31.55 -3.82
CA ASP A 310 -39.18 31.45 -4.73
C ASP A 310 -39.96 30.14 -4.56
N ALA A 311 -39.41 29.18 -3.82
CA ALA A 311 -40.09 27.92 -3.53
C ALA A 311 -41.14 28.12 -2.41
N PRO A 312 -42.40 27.67 -2.61
CA PRO A 312 -43.40 27.70 -1.55
C PRO A 312 -43.00 26.77 -0.39
N PRO A 313 -43.43 27.06 0.86
CA PRO A 313 -43.15 26.18 1.98
C PRO A 313 -43.73 24.77 1.77
N PRO A 314 -43.02 23.70 2.19
CA PRO A 314 -43.51 22.33 2.04
C PRO A 314 -44.72 22.09 2.94
N SER A 315 -45.81 21.57 2.38
CA SER A 315 -46.99 21.12 3.15
C SER A 315 -46.69 19.89 4.00
N ASP A 316 -45.96 18.94 3.42
CA ASP A 316 -45.58 17.66 4.04
C ASP A 316 -44.07 17.58 4.24
N GLY A 317 -43.48 18.69 4.71
CA GLY A 317 -42.04 18.80 4.91
C GLY A 317 -41.56 17.98 6.10
N LEU A 318 -40.37 17.40 5.99
CA LEU A 318 -39.69 16.79 7.13
C LEU A 318 -38.63 17.72 7.66
N THR A 319 -38.53 17.79 8.99
CA THR A 319 -37.47 18.52 9.68
C THR A 319 -36.47 17.52 10.22
N MET A 320 -35.21 17.69 9.83
CA MET A 320 -34.09 16.87 10.25
C MET A 320 -33.20 17.68 11.19
N TYR A 321 -32.94 17.17 12.38
CA TYR A 321 -31.94 17.68 13.31
C TYR A 321 -30.72 16.78 13.24
N VAL A 322 -29.58 17.35 12.87
CA VAL A 322 -28.33 16.61 12.70
C VAL A 322 -27.30 17.13 13.65
N GLU A 323 -26.65 16.22 14.35
CA GLU A 323 -25.52 16.48 15.23
C GLU A 323 -24.35 15.58 14.82
N TYR A 324 -23.26 16.18 14.37
CA TYR A 324 -22.06 15.45 13.99
C TYR A 324 -21.23 15.09 15.21
N ALA A 325 -20.66 13.88 15.20
CA ALA A 325 -19.70 13.48 16.22
C ALA A 325 -18.32 14.16 16.03
N ARG A 326 -18.01 14.59 14.79
CA ARG A 326 -16.83 15.40 14.46
C ARG A 326 -17.24 16.51 13.48
N PRO A 327 -16.77 17.75 13.65
CA PRO A 327 -17.17 18.85 12.78
C PRO A 327 -16.75 18.61 11.32
N VAL A 328 -17.69 18.79 10.38
CA VAL A 328 -17.48 18.61 8.92
C VAL A 328 -17.92 19.83 8.13
N ASP A 329 -17.60 19.87 6.84
CA ASP A 329 -17.99 20.97 5.94
C ASP A 329 -19.24 20.63 5.10
N THR A 330 -19.66 19.38 5.05
CA THR A 330 -20.78 18.92 4.21
C THR A 330 -22.12 18.98 4.95
N ILE A 331 -23.17 19.41 4.27
CA ILE A 331 -24.54 19.32 4.76
C ILE A 331 -25.20 18.10 4.10
N PHE A 332 -25.65 17.16 4.92
CA PHE A 332 -26.39 16.01 4.44
C PHE A 332 -27.88 16.32 4.36
N SER A 333 -28.54 15.84 3.30
CA SER A 333 -29.98 15.99 3.14
C SER A 333 -30.64 14.65 2.84
N LEU A 334 -31.77 14.38 3.49
CA LEU A 334 -32.57 13.19 3.21
C LEU A 334 -33.39 13.36 1.93
N TYR A 335 -33.96 14.55 1.73
CA TYR A 335 -34.76 14.91 0.56
C TYR A 335 -34.33 16.28 0.00
N ALA A 336 -35.11 16.86 -0.90
CA ALA A 336 -34.80 18.16 -1.49
C ALA A 336 -34.82 19.25 -0.40
N PRO A 337 -33.70 19.93 -0.11
CA PRO A 337 -33.61 20.89 0.97
C PRO A 337 -34.43 22.15 0.66
N TYR A 338 -35.21 22.63 1.62
CA TYR A 338 -36.01 23.85 1.54
C TYR A 338 -35.39 25.00 2.32
N ALA A 339 -35.07 24.75 3.60
CA ALA A 339 -34.48 25.74 4.48
C ALA A 339 -33.54 25.10 5.49
N ILE A 340 -32.57 25.87 5.98
CA ILE A 340 -31.57 25.45 6.95
C ILE A 340 -31.40 26.49 8.06
N SER A 341 -31.14 26.02 9.28
CA SER A 341 -30.63 26.84 10.38
C SER A 341 -29.44 26.14 11.01
N THR A 342 -28.37 26.88 11.27
CA THR A 342 -27.14 26.41 11.92
C THR A 342 -27.00 26.98 13.32
N GLU A 343 -26.21 26.35 14.17
CA GLU A 343 -25.95 26.86 15.53
C GLU A 343 -25.10 28.15 15.50
N ASP A 344 -24.09 28.19 14.64
CA ASP A 344 -23.24 29.35 14.42
C ASP A 344 -23.55 30.06 13.09
N PRO A 345 -23.33 31.39 13.02
CA PRO A 345 -23.38 32.11 11.75
C PRO A 345 -22.32 31.62 10.76
N MET A 346 -22.75 31.28 9.54
CA MET A 346 -21.86 30.81 8.48
C MET A 346 -22.43 31.05 7.09
N THR A 347 -21.55 31.06 6.08
CA THR A 347 -21.93 31.12 4.67
C THR A 347 -21.81 29.71 4.08
N ILE A 348 -22.87 29.25 3.45
CA ILE A 348 -22.93 27.96 2.77
C ILE A 348 -23.04 28.15 1.26
N SER A 349 -22.38 27.30 0.49
CA SER A 349 -22.56 27.16 -0.94
C SER A 349 -23.63 26.09 -1.22
N TYR A 350 -24.60 26.42 -2.07
CA TYR A 350 -25.68 25.54 -2.49
C TYR A 350 -25.72 25.42 -4.01
N VAL A 351 -25.88 24.19 -4.50
CA VAL A 351 -25.97 23.88 -5.92
C VAL A 351 -27.37 23.33 -6.23
N PRO A 352 -28.25 24.12 -6.89
CA PRO A 352 -29.62 23.69 -7.21
C PRO A 352 -29.69 22.47 -8.11
N ASP A 353 -28.74 22.31 -9.05
CA ASP A 353 -28.69 21.19 -10.00
C ASP A 353 -28.56 19.81 -9.31
N THR A 354 -27.85 19.76 -8.18
CA THR A 354 -27.53 18.52 -7.45
C THR A 354 -28.20 18.47 -6.08
N LEU A 355 -28.82 19.58 -5.64
CA LEU A 355 -29.44 19.75 -4.33
C LEU A 355 -28.46 19.46 -3.17
N THR A 356 -27.19 19.82 -3.35
CA THR A 356 -26.11 19.63 -2.39
C THR A 356 -25.69 20.97 -1.80
N ALA A 357 -25.38 20.99 -0.50
CA ALA A 357 -24.90 22.18 0.19
C ALA A 357 -23.63 21.87 1.00
N GLN A 358 -22.72 22.84 1.05
CA GLN A 358 -21.47 22.75 1.80
C GLN A 358 -21.16 24.09 2.46
N ARG A 359 -20.41 24.05 3.56
CA ARG A 359 -19.94 25.23 4.26
C ARG A 359 -18.74 25.83 3.51
N GLU A 360 -18.81 27.14 3.26
CA GLU A 360 -17.77 27.91 2.57
C GLU A 360 -16.97 28.74 3.59
N ILE A 361 -17.67 29.52 4.42
CA ILE A 361 -17.08 30.46 5.38
C ILE A 361 -17.76 30.29 6.74
N GLY A 362 -17.01 30.37 7.84
CA GLY A 362 -17.53 30.19 9.21
C GLY A 362 -16.89 29.01 9.96
N PRO A 363 -17.37 28.67 11.16
CA PRO A 363 -16.94 27.46 11.87
C PRO A 363 -17.40 26.19 11.13
N LYS A 364 -16.80 25.05 11.47
CA LYS A 364 -17.22 23.76 10.94
C LYS A 364 -18.61 23.38 11.47
N LEU A 365 -19.37 22.60 10.69
CA LEU A 365 -20.72 22.19 11.07
C LEU A 365 -20.65 21.16 12.19
N GLU A 366 -21.19 21.52 13.35
CA GLU A 366 -21.45 20.60 14.46
C GLU A 366 -22.92 20.20 14.51
N ARG A 367 -23.82 21.19 14.42
CA ARG A 367 -25.27 20.98 14.45
C ARG A 367 -25.99 21.86 13.44
N TYR A 368 -26.99 21.28 12.79
CA TYR A 368 -27.92 22.04 11.95
C TYR A 368 -29.32 21.42 11.95
N THR A 369 -30.30 22.27 11.65
CA THR A 369 -31.68 21.90 11.39
C THR A 369 -31.99 22.12 9.92
N LEU A 370 -32.49 21.10 9.23
CA LEU A 370 -32.82 21.14 7.81
C LEU A 370 -34.29 20.80 7.59
N VAL A 371 -35.01 21.66 6.90
CA VAL A 371 -36.36 21.39 6.41
C VAL A 371 -36.27 20.95 4.96
N SER A 372 -36.93 19.85 4.60
CA SER A 372 -36.87 19.28 3.24
C SER A 372 -38.26 18.95 2.69
N PHE A 373 -38.42 19.02 1.36
CA PHE A 373 -39.63 18.55 0.65
C PHE A 373 -39.63 17.03 0.53
N VAL A 374 -40.70 16.37 0.96
CA VAL A 374 -40.91 14.95 0.67
C VAL A 374 -41.57 14.82 -0.69
N ASN A 375 -40.89 14.15 -1.62
CA ASN A 375 -41.40 13.80 -2.95
C ASN A 375 -42.15 14.95 -3.69
N PRO A 376 -41.47 16.08 -3.97
CA PRO A 376 -42.10 17.21 -4.65
C PRO A 376 -42.58 16.84 -6.06
N ARG A 377 -43.74 17.34 -6.47
CA ARG A 377 -44.22 17.20 -7.86
C ARG A 377 -43.22 17.82 -8.84
N ASN A 378 -43.13 17.30 -10.06
CA ASN A 378 -42.16 17.75 -11.08
C ASN A 378 -42.10 19.27 -11.30
N GLN A 379 -43.25 19.96 -11.28
CA GLN A 379 -43.29 21.42 -11.40
C GLN A 379 -42.58 22.11 -10.24
N LEU A 380 -42.85 21.67 -9.01
CA LEU A 380 -42.20 22.20 -7.81
C LEU A 380 -40.71 21.82 -7.77
N LEU A 381 -40.36 20.61 -8.20
CA LEU A 381 -38.96 20.19 -8.33
C LEU A 381 -38.19 21.09 -9.31
N ASN A 382 -38.79 21.44 -10.45
CA ASN A 382 -38.20 22.39 -11.38
C ASN A 382 -38.02 23.78 -10.77
N THR A 383 -38.93 24.24 -9.91
CA THR A 383 -38.75 25.50 -9.16
C THR A 383 -37.60 25.37 -8.18
N ILE A 384 -37.55 24.28 -7.38
CA ILE A 384 -36.47 24.03 -6.40
C ILE A 384 -35.09 23.96 -7.08
N MET A 385 -35.02 23.33 -8.26
CA MET A 385 -33.81 23.21 -9.08
C MET A 385 -33.59 24.40 -10.03
N GLU A 386 -34.43 25.44 -9.98
CA GLU A 386 -34.30 26.65 -10.81
C GLU A 386 -34.23 26.37 -12.33
N GLY A 387 -35.00 25.39 -12.79
CA GLY A 387 -35.03 24.98 -14.21
C GLY A 387 -33.83 24.15 -14.64
N ALA A 388 -32.93 23.78 -13.73
CA ALA A 388 -31.86 22.83 -13.97
C ALA A 388 -32.40 21.40 -14.03
N ILE A 389 -33.13 21.06 -15.10
CA ILE A 389 -33.38 19.66 -15.42
C ILE A 389 -32.02 19.06 -15.78
N MET A 390 -31.63 17.97 -15.09
CA MET A 390 -30.41 17.19 -15.35
C MET A 390 -30.26 16.93 -16.86
N ARG A 391 -29.55 17.81 -17.57
CA ARG A 391 -29.09 17.55 -18.93
C ARG A 391 -27.89 16.63 -18.77
N ILE A 392 -28.13 15.32 -18.89
CA ILE A 392 -27.05 14.33 -18.99
C ILE A 392 -26.12 14.83 -20.10
N PRO A 393 -24.86 15.20 -19.79
CA PRO A 393 -23.93 15.60 -20.82
C PRO A 393 -23.73 14.40 -21.75
N GLN A 394 -24.15 14.53 -23.01
CA GLN A 394 -23.84 13.59 -24.07
C GLN A 394 -22.33 13.68 -24.33
N VAL A 395 -21.53 12.98 -23.52
CA VAL A 395 -20.08 12.83 -23.75
C VAL A 395 -19.76 11.35 -23.69
N TRP A 396 -20.25 10.63 -24.70
CA TRP A 396 -19.65 9.38 -25.15
C TRP A 396 -18.98 9.68 -26.49
N ASN A 397 -17.68 10.00 -26.44
CA ASN A 397 -16.74 9.86 -27.56
C ASN A 397 -15.41 9.37 -26.98
#